data_AF-A0A3D1TJI3-F1
#
_entry.id   AF-A0A3D1TJI3-F1
#
_cell.length_a   1.000
_cell.length_b   1.000
_cell.length_c   1.000
_cell.angle_alpha   90.00
_cell.angle_beta   90.00
_cell.angle_gamma   90.00
#
_symmetry.space_group_name_H-M   'P 1'
#
loop_
_entity.id
_entity.type
_entity.pdbx_description
1 polymer ?
#
loop_
_entity_poly.entity_id
_entity_poly.type
_entity_poly.pdbx_seq_one_letter_code
_entity_poly.pdbx_strand_id
1 'polypeptide(L)'
;MYLLIILSFIAWGMALIGLCSRRDIDVHSKISWLVVILVFHGIGAILYFLFSSNREPEDLDSTDDIYAPTTCMQCGSEIPAGKDTCDNCKWSYKA
;
A
#
# COMPACT_ATOMS: atom_id res chain seq x y z
N MET A 1 -4.55 -7.04 -5.21
CA MET A 1 -4.46 -5.74 -5.93
C MET A 1 -3.40 -5.77 -7.04
N TYR A 2 -2.13 -6.06 -6.73
CA TYR A 2 -1.04 -6.10 -7.72
C TYR A 2 -1.22 -7.09 -8.89
N LEU A 3 -1.83 -8.25 -8.65
CA LEU A 3 -2.08 -9.24 -9.71
C LEU A 3 -3.01 -8.72 -10.81
N LEU A 4 -4.07 -7.98 -10.46
CA LEU A 4 -4.97 -7.37 -11.43
C LEU A 4 -4.30 -6.25 -12.23
N ILE A 5 -3.39 -5.51 -11.59
CA ILE A 5 -2.58 -4.46 -12.24
C ILE A 5 -1.65 -5.09 -13.28
N ILE A 6 -0.94 -6.16 -12.91
CA ILE A 6 -0.04 -6.89 -13.81
C ILE A 6 -0.82 -7.46 -15.01
N LEU A 7 -1.98 -8.08 -14.79
CA LEU A 7 -2.81 -8.61 -15.88
C LEU A 7 -3.30 -7.50 -16.82
N SER A 8 -3.64 -6.32 -16.30
CA SER A 8 -4.03 -5.16 -17.11
C SER A 8 -2.88 -4.68 -18.01
N PHE A 9 -1.67 -4.56 -17.46
CA PHE A 9 -0.48 -4.17 -18.24
C PHE A 9 -0.16 -5.19 -19.35
N ILE A 10 -0.29 -6.49 -19.05
CA ILE A 10 -0.07 -7.55 -20.04
C ILE A 10 -1.12 -7.47 -21.17
N ALA A 11 -2.40 -7.27 -20.83
CA ALA A 11 -3.47 -7.14 -21.82
C ALA A 11 -3.25 -5.93 -22.76
N TRP A 12 -2.88 -4.77 -22.19
CA TRP A 12 -2.54 -3.59 -22.98
C TRP A 12 -1.27 -3.78 -23.82
N GLY A 13 -0.26 -4.45 -23.28
CA GLY A 13 0.96 -4.81 -24.02
C GLY A 13 0.66 -5.69 -25.22
N MET A 14 -0.17 -6.73 -25.06
CA MET A 14 -0.59 -7.59 -26.17
C MET A 14 -1.41 -6.83 -27.22
N ALA A 15 -2.29 -5.92 -26.81
CA ALA A 15 -3.03 -5.06 -27.73
C ALA A 15 -2.10 -4.15 -28.56
N LEU A 16 -1.08 -3.58 -27.93
CA LEU A 16 -0.05 -2.77 -28.59
C LEU A 16 0.82 -3.59 -29.55
N ILE A 17 1.23 -4.80 -29.15
CA ILE A 17 2.00 -5.71 -30.00
C ILE A 17 1.16 -6.12 -31.23
N GLY A 18 -0.13 -6.41 -31.04
CA GLY A 18 -1.05 -6.70 -32.15
C GLY A 18 -1.21 -5.52 -33.11
N LEU A 19 -1.30 -4.29 -32.59
CA LEU A 19 -1.35 -3.06 -33.36
C LEU A 19 -0.03 -2.78 -34.12
N CYS A 20 1.11 -3.03 -33.51
CA CYS A 20 2.43 -2.85 -34.13
C CYS A 20 2.73 -3.94 -35.18
N SER A 21 2.28 -5.18 -34.93
CA SER A 21 2.50 -6.33 -35.82
C SER A 21 1.70 -6.24 -37.12
N ARG A 22 0.54 -5.58 -37.11
CA ARG A 22 -0.21 -5.29 -38.35
C ARG A 22 0.47 -4.17 -39.13
N ARG A 23 1.13 -4.57 -40.22
CA ARG A 23 1.89 -3.70 -41.12
C ARG A 23 0.98 -2.90 -42.08
N ASP A 24 -0.30 -3.26 -42.18
CA ASP A 24 -1.28 -2.61 -43.07
C ASP A 24 -2.04 -1.43 -42.41
N ILE A 25 -1.94 -1.28 -41.08
CA ILE A 25 -2.61 -0.23 -40.35
C ILE A 25 -1.84 1.08 -40.50
N ASP A 26 -2.56 2.09 -40.99
CA ASP A 26 -2.10 3.47 -41.17
C ASP A 26 -1.46 4.02 -39.88
N VAL A 27 -0.36 4.76 -40.05
CA VAL A 27 0.44 5.29 -38.92
C VAL A 27 -0.42 6.20 -38.04
N HIS A 28 -1.38 6.91 -38.63
CA HIS A 28 -2.36 7.72 -37.91
C HIS A 28 -3.21 6.89 -36.93
N SER A 29 -3.62 5.69 -37.32
CA SER A 29 -4.42 4.81 -36.46
C SER A 29 -3.60 4.28 -35.28
N LYS A 30 -2.32 3.93 -35.51
CA LYS A 30 -1.39 3.50 -34.44
C LYS A 30 -1.15 4.60 -33.42
N ILE A 31 -0.93 5.83 -33.88
CA ILE A 31 -0.74 6.99 -33.01
C ILE A 31 -2.03 7.29 -32.23
N SER A 32 -3.21 7.20 -32.87
CA SER A 32 -4.49 7.38 -32.19
C SER A 32 -4.67 6.41 -31.02
N TRP A 33 -4.34 5.12 -31.21
CA TRP A 33 -4.45 4.12 -30.14
C TRP A 33 -3.46 4.38 -28.99
N LEU A 34 -2.22 4.74 -29.30
CA LEU A 34 -1.23 5.13 -28.28
C LEU A 34 -1.68 6.35 -27.49
N VAL A 35 -2.22 7.37 -28.17
CA VAL A 35 -2.75 8.57 -27.53
C VAL A 35 -3.92 8.22 -26.62
N VAL A 36 -4.86 7.39 -27.07
CA VAL A 36 -5.99 6.94 -26.22
C VAL A 36 -5.48 6.24 -24.96
N ILE A 37 -4.54 5.31 -25.08
CA ILE A 37 -3.98 4.58 -23.93
C ILE A 37 -3.32 5.52 -22.94
N LEU A 38 -2.48 6.41 -23.44
CA LEU A 38 -1.72 7.36 -22.64
C LEU A 38 -2.66 8.37 -21.96
N VAL A 39 -3.68 8.86 -22.66
CA VAL A 39 -4.68 9.78 -22.12
C VAL A 39 -5.50 9.09 -21.02
N PHE A 40 -5.98 7.86 -21.23
CA PHE A 40 -6.74 7.15 -20.19
C PHE A 40 -5.90 6.90 -18.93
N HIS A 41 -4.64 6.48 -19.08
CA HIS A 41 -3.74 6.29 -17.93
C HIS A 41 -3.35 7.63 -17.28
N GLY A 42 -3.13 8.67 -18.08
CA GLY A 42 -2.84 10.02 -17.60
C GLY A 42 -4.00 10.60 -16.79
N ILE A 43 -5.23 10.47 -17.28
CA ILE A 43 -6.44 10.88 -16.54
C ILE A 43 -6.54 10.09 -15.23
N GLY A 44 -6.32 8.78 -15.25
CA GLY A 44 -6.29 7.96 -14.03
C GLY A 44 -5.25 8.43 -13.02
N ALA A 45 -4.05 8.78 -13.47
CA ALA A 45 -2.98 9.30 -12.62
C ALA A 45 -3.29 10.70 -12.07
N ILE A 46 -3.87 11.59 -12.88
CA ILE A 46 -4.29 12.93 -12.46
C ILE A 46 -5.40 12.83 -11.42
N LEU A 47 -6.42 12.02 -11.67
CA LEU A 47 -7.49 11.77 -10.71
C LEU A 47 -6.93 11.13 -9.43
N TYR A 48 -6.02 10.16 -9.54
CA TYR A 48 -5.35 9.60 -8.38
C TYR A 48 -4.63 10.69 -7.58
N PHE A 49 -3.86 11.56 -8.22
CA PHE A 49 -3.13 12.62 -7.51
C PHE A 49 -4.08 13.63 -6.83
N LEU A 50 -5.12 14.07 -7.54
CA LEU A 50 -6.10 15.03 -7.02
C LEU A 50 -6.92 14.46 -5.85
N PHE A 51 -7.33 13.20 -5.93
CA PHE A 51 -8.19 12.56 -4.92
C PHE A 51 -7.42 11.77 -3.85
N SER A 52 -6.17 11.38 -4.09
CA SER A 52 -5.31 10.72 -3.10
C SER A 52 -4.68 11.69 -2.10
N SER A 53 -4.75 13.00 -2.34
CA SER A 53 -4.21 14.02 -1.43
C SER A 53 -4.88 14.02 -0.05
N ASN A 54 -6.04 13.37 0.11
CA ASN A 54 -6.74 13.23 1.40
C ASN A 54 -6.46 11.91 2.11
N ARG A 55 -5.51 11.10 1.63
CA ARG A 55 -4.96 10.01 2.44
C ARG A 55 -3.96 10.62 3.41
N GLU A 56 -4.48 11.13 4.52
CA GLU A 56 -3.70 11.36 5.73
C GLU A 56 -2.85 10.09 5.93
N PRO A 57 -1.52 10.19 6.09
CA PRO A 57 -0.75 9.03 6.47
C PRO A 57 -1.40 8.50 7.74
N GLU A 58 -1.83 7.24 7.74
CA GLU A 58 -2.02 6.51 8.99
C GLU A 58 -0.66 6.62 9.70
N ASP A 59 -0.56 7.62 10.58
CA ASP A 59 0.47 7.66 11.60
C ASP A 59 0.36 6.30 12.27
N LEU A 60 1.37 5.48 12.03
CA LEU A 60 1.61 4.29 12.82
C LEU A 60 1.85 4.81 14.24
N ASP A 61 0.77 4.95 14.98
CA ASP A 61 0.79 5.17 16.41
C ASP A 61 1.38 3.92 17.06
N SER A 62 2.71 3.89 17.10
CA SER A 62 3.48 2.96 17.90
C SER A 62 3.70 3.52 19.31
N THR A 63 2.85 4.45 19.77
CA THR A 63 3.03 5.15 21.04
C THR A 63 1.73 5.16 21.82
N ASP A 64 1.29 4.02 22.37
CA ASP A 64 0.51 4.03 23.62
C ASP A 64 0.25 2.67 24.32
N ASP A 65 1.11 1.65 24.14
CA ASP A 65 1.07 0.49 25.07
C ASP A 65 1.63 0.82 26.47
N ILE A 66 2.19 2.03 26.68
CA ILE A 66 2.77 2.47 27.96
C ILE A 66 1.67 2.79 28.99
N TYR A 67 0.46 3.16 28.54
CA TYR A 67 -0.65 3.52 29.43
C TYR A 67 -1.60 2.37 29.76
N ALA A 68 -1.41 1.21 29.14
CA ALA A 68 -2.19 0.02 29.44
C ALA A 68 -1.52 -0.80 30.55
N PRO A 69 -2.26 -1.27 31.58
CA PRO A 69 -1.74 -2.30 32.47
C PRO A 69 -1.43 -3.56 31.65
N THR A 70 -0.24 -4.12 31.85
CA THR A 70 0.22 -5.32 31.13
C THR A 70 0.30 -6.51 32.08
N THR A 71 0.14 -7.74 31.58
CA THR A 71 0.22 -8.94 32.41
C THR A 71 1.65 -9.47 32.51
N CYS A 72 2.13 -9.75 33.72
CA CYS A 72 3.43 -10.36 33.93
C CYS A 72 3.49 -11.76 33.30
N MET A 73 4.42 -11.97 32.37
CA MET A 73 4.61 -13.26 31.70
C MET A 73 5.04 -14.40 32.65
N GLN A 74 5.61 -14.08 33.80
CA GLN A 74 6.15 -15.07 34.73
C GLN A 74 5.15 -15.54 35.79
N CYS A 75 4.29 -14.64 36.29
CA CYS A 75 3.36 -14.96 37.37
C CYS A 75 1.90 -14.61 37.08
N GLY A 76 1.61 -14.03 35.91
CA GLY A 76 0.27 -13.66 35.49
C GLY A 76 -0.35 -12.46 36.21
N SER A 77 0.35 -11.82 37.14
CA SER A 77 -0.17 -10.63 37.82
C SER A 77 -0.16 -9.40 36.91
N GLU A 78 -1.09 -8.48 37.13
CA GLU A 78 -1.11 -7.18 36.44
C GLU A 78 0.10 -6.32 36.87
N ILE A 79 0.80 -5.75 35.88
CA ILE A 79 1.86 -4.76 36.01
C ILE A 79 1.22 -3.41 35.62
N PRO A 80 1.19 -2.42 36.52
CA PRO A 80 0.59 -1.14 36.21
C PRO A 80 1.36 -0.40 35.11
N ALA A 81 0.64 0.45 34.38
CA ALA A 81 1.17 1.32 33.34
C ALA A 81 2.42 2.09 33.81
N GLY A 82 3.46 2.14 32.98
CA GLY A 82 4.71 2.83 33.28
C GLY A 82 5.67 2.13 34.27
N LYS A 83 5.41 0.88 34.68
CA LYS A 83 6.37 0.07 35.46
C LYS A 83 7.03 -1.01 34.60
N ASP A 84 8.36 -1.09 34.72
CA ASP A 84 9.17 -2.08 34.00
C ASP A 84 9.38 -3.38 34.80
N THR A 85 8.87 -3.43 36.03
CA THR A 85 9.12 -4.51 36.99
C THR A 85 7.81 -4.97 37.64
N CYS A 86 7.62 -6.28 37.70
CA CYS A 86 6.49 -6.89 38.37
C CYS A 86 6.65 -6.81 39.90
N ASP A 87 5.67 -6.21 40.58
CA ASP A 87 5.70 -6.07 42.04
C ASP A 87 5.62 -7.43 42.78
N ASN A 88 4.94 -8.41 42.19
CA ASN A 88 4.70 -9.74 42.76
C ASN A 88 5.92 -10.69 42.67
N CYS A 89 6.43 -10.94 41.46
CA CYS A 89 7.53 -11.90 41.24
C CYS A 89 8.91 -11.26 40.97
N LYS A 90 9.02 -9.93 40.99
CA LYS A 90 10.25 -9.15 40.74
C LYS A 90 10.87 -9.32 39.35
N TRP A 91 10.17 -9.95 38.42
CA TRP A 91 10.59 -10.03 37.03
C TRP A 91 10.57 -8.65 36.34
N SER A 92 11.54 -8.36 35.47
CA SER A 92 11.65 -7.06 34.77
C SER A 92 11.97 -7.24 33.29
N TYR A 93 11.44 -6.34 32.45
CA TYR A 93 11.72 -6.26 31.01
C TYR A 93 13.17 -5.84 30.68
N LYS A 94 13.91 -5.28 31.64
CA LYS A 94 15.26 -4.71 31.46
C LYS A 94 16.41 -5.62 31.93
N ALA A 95 16.12 -6.90 32.20
CA ALA A 95 17.11 -7.86 32.69
C ALA A 95 18.17 -8.22 31.64
#